data_AF-A0A0W0Y8Z2-F1
#
_entry.id   AF-A0A0W0Y8Z2-F1
#
_cell.length_a   1.000
_cell.length_b   1.000
_cell.length_c   1.000
_cell.angle_alpha   90.00
_cell.angle_beta   90.00
_cell.angle_gamma   90.00
#
_symmetry.space_group_name_H-M   'P 1'
#
loop_
_entity.id
_entity.type
_entity.pdbx_description
1 polymer ?
#
loop_
_entity_poly.entity_id
_entity_poly.type
_entity_poly.pdbx_seq_one_letter_code
_entity_poly.pdbx_strand_id
1 'polypeptide(L)'
;MAQEKQEGYKFENPKLFFTLPFSIVTSAFLGTKTPEDFHCPHRKALHEECSKVQGFDSYTVPPVNITLHHEKTPLTKESFQALKDDMHHTKSWKPTFSDEERVQFYREQSQHQTKISKSFFDAGEHEGAFMHSGLSKFFSFKAEAYDFGRRMGQQIDREMSGKEPPIISLSGLS
;
A
#
# COMPACT_ATOMS: atom_id res chain seq x y z
N MET A 1 -27.23 -19.47 19.60
CA MET A 1 -26.78 -18.13 19.22
C MET A 1 -25.73 -17.69 20.24
N ALA A 2 -24.45 -17.92 19.94
CA ALA A 2 -23.36 -17.44 20.79
C ALA A 2 -22.92 -16.10 20.20
N GLN A 3 -23.13 -15.02 20.97
CA GLN A 3 -22.49 -13.73 20.70
C GLN A 3 -20.98 -13.93 20.89
N GLU A 4 -20.24 -14.00 19.79
CA GLU A 4 -18.80 -13.77 19.82
C GLU A 4 -18.56 -12.34 20.31
N LYS A 5 -18.13 -12.23 21.57
CA LYS A 5 -17.53 -11.01 22.10
C LYS A 5 -16.38 -10.64 21.17
N GLN A 6 -16.53 -9.54 20.44
CA GLN A 6 -15.39 -8.83 19.87
C GLN A 6 -14.56 -8.29 21.04
N GLU A 7 -13.69 -9.13 21.61
CA GLU A 7 -12.60 -8.64 22.44
C GLU A 7 -11.69 -7.82 21.52
N GLY A 8 -11.67 -6.50 21.74
CA GLY A 8 -10.80 -5.59 21.01
C GLY A 8 -9.36 -6.06 21.12
N TYR A 9 -8.74 -6.31 19.97
CA TYR A 9 -7.38 -6.84 19.89
C TYR A 9 -6.37 -5.89 20.55
N LYS A 10 -5.43 -6.45 21.32
CA LYS A 10 -4.40 -5.72 22.07
C LYS A 10 -3.08 -5.78 21.31
N PHE A 11 -2.64 -4.63 20.78
CA PHE A 11 -1.34 -4.47 20.13
C PHE A 11 -0.17 -4.93 21.02
N GLU A 12 0.78 -5.65 20.42
CA GLU A 12 1.97 -6.20 21.08
C GLU A 12 3.00 -5.11 21.38
N ASN A 13 3.14 -4.12 20.48
CA ASN A 13 3.94 -2.93 20.67
C ASN A 13 3.18 -1.68 20.22
N PRO A 14 2.23 -1.16 21.04
CA PRO A 14 1.43 0.01 20.70
C PRO A 14 2.27 1.28 20.51
N LYS A 15 3.54 1.30 20.96
CA LYS A 15 4.44 2.43 20.73
C LYS A 15 4.76 2.61 19.24
N LEU A 16 4.73 1.52 18.45
CA LEU A 16 4.97 1.57 17.00
C LEU A 16 4.03 2.52 16.26
N PHE A 17 2.80 2.71 16.76
CA PHE A 17 1.85 3.67 16.18
C PHE A 17 2.36 5.11 16.20
N PHE A 18 3.17 5.47 17.18
CA PHE A 18 3.71 6.81 17.31
C PHE A 18 5.16 6.87 16.85
N THR A 19 5.96 5.84 17.13
CA THR A 19 7.39 5.83 16.79
C THR A 19 7.63 5.72 15.29
N LEU A 20 6.79 5.01 14.53
CA LEU A 20 6.98 4.88 13.10
C LEU A 20 6.72 6.21 12.35
N PRO A 21 5.59 6.92 12.53
CA PRO A 21 5.43 8.26 11.97
C PRO A 21 6.50 9.24 12.47
N PHE A 22 6.88 9.16 13.75
CA PHE A 22 7.92 10.03 14.29
C PHE A 22 9.30 9.75 13.65
N SER A 23 9.62 8.48 13.36
CA SER A 23 10.88 8.10 12.68
C SER A 23 10.99 8.71 11.28
N ILE A 24 9.87 8.79 10.55
CA ILE A 24 9.77 9.41 9.22
C ILE A 24 10.07 10.90 9.33
N VAL A 25 9.38 11.60 10.25
CA VAL A 25 9.57 13.04 10.48
C VAL A 25 11.01 13.33 10.91
N THR A 26 11.51 12.59 11.90
CA THR A 26 12.86 12.78 12.44
C THR A 26 13.92 12.54 11.37
N SER A 27 13.77 11.51 10.54
CA SER A 27 14.67 11.25 9.42
C SER A 27 14.64 12.34 8.37
N ALA A 28 13.49 12.96 8.10
CA ALA A 28 13.41 14.05 7.13
C ALA A 28 14.19 15.30 7.59
N PHE A 29 14.32 15.52 8.90
CA PHE A 29 15.05 16.66 9.46
C PHE A 29 16.52 16.35 9.80
N LEU A 30 16.82 15.16 10.31
CA LEU A 30 18.13 14.82 10.89
C LEU A 30 18.90 13.78 10.07
N GLY A 31 18.29 13.22 9.03
CA GLY A 31 18.80 12.05 8.33
C GLY A 31 18.66 10.77 9.16
N THR A 32 18.97 9.63 8.54
CA THR A 32 18.93 8.32 9.19
C THR A 32 20.35 7.80 9.39
N LYS A 33 20.70 7.41 10.63
CA LYS A 33 21.89 6.62 10.87
C LYS A 33 21.58 5.16 10.59
N THR A 34 22.12 4.64 9.49
CA THR A 34 22.06 3.21 9.18
C THR A 34 22.84 2.43 10.26
N PRO A 35 22.26 1.37 10.83
CA PRO A 35 22.97 0.47 11.73
C PRO A 35 24.19 -0.15 11.05
N GLU A 36 25.28 -0.33 11.80
CA GLU A 36 26.47 -1.03 11.28
C GLU A 36 26.16 -2.51 10.97
N ASP A 37 25.32 -3.14 11.78
CA ASP A 37 24.92 -4.54 11.62
C ASP A 37 23.41 -4.75 11.78
N PHE A 38 22.83 -5.49 10.85
CA PHE A 38 21.45 -5.98 10.92
C PHE A 38 21.44 -7.44 11.40
N HIS A 39 20.80 -7.71 12.53
CA HIS A 39 20.72 -9.06 13.11
C HIS A 39 19.72 -9.96 12.36
N CYS A 40 18.77 -9.37 11.64
CA CYS A 40 17.82 -10.09 10.80
C CYS A 40 18.27 -9.98 9.32
N PRO A 41 18.57 -11.10 8.63
CA PRO A 41 19.05 -11.06 7.25
C PRO A 41 18.02 -10.46 6.28
N HIS A 42 16.73 -10.68 6.55
CA HIS A 42 15.65 -10.08 5.74
C HIS A 42 15.51 -8.57 5.97
N ARG A 43 15.72 -8.07 7.20
CA ARG A 43 15.76 -6.61 7.47
C ARG A 43 16.97 -5.96 6.77
N LYS A 44 18.12 -6.64 6.74
CA LYS A 44 19.30 -6.21 5.98
C LYS A 44 19.01 -6.11 4.48
N ALA A 45 18.49 -7.18 3.90
CA ALA A 45 18.13 -7.23 2.48
C ALA A 45 17.08 -6.17 2.12
N LEU A 46 16.06 -5.99 2.97
CA LEU A 46 15.07 -4.92 2.81
C LEU A 46 15.75 -3.55 2.84
N HIS A 47 16.66 -3.31 3.80
CA HIS A 47 17.39 -2.05 3.87
C HIS A 47 18.19 -1.77 2.58
N GLU A 48 18.89 -2.75 2.04
CA GLU A 48 19.66 -2.61 0.80
C GLU A 48 18.79 -2.32 -0.44
N GLU A 49 17.59 -2.89 -0.50
CA GLU A 49 16.59 -2.61 -1.55
C GLU A 49 15.98 -1.21 -1.40
N CYS A 50 15.67 -0.81 -0.16
CA CYS A 50 15.08 0.49 0.15
C CYS A 50 16.09 1.64 0.07
N SER A 51 17.37 1.42 0.35
CA SER A 51 18.40 2.47 0.23
C SER A 51 18.61 2.97 -1.20
N LYS A 52 18.04 2.26 -2.19
CA LYS A 52 18.07 2.64 -3.61
C LYS A 52 16.80 3.36 -4.07
N VAL A 53 15.80 3.53 -3.20
CA VAL A 53 14.56 4.25 -3.55
C VAL A 53 14.80 5.77 -3.51
N GLN A 54 14.09 6.50 -4.36
CA GLN A 54 14.22 7.96 -4.51
C GLN A 54 12.89 8.64 -4.14
N GLY A 55 12.95 9.94 -3.83
CA GLY A 55 11.74 10.74 -3.58
C GLY A 55 11.15 10.52 -2.20
N PHE A 56 9.82 10.41 -2.09
CA PHE A 56 9.14 10.27 -0.79
C PHE A 56 9.54 8.98 -0.05
N ASP A 57 9.81 7.91 -0.79
CA ASP A 57 10.14 6.60 -0.22
C ASP A 57 11.48 6.61 0.55
N SER A 58 12.42 7.49 0.17
CA SER A 58 13.73 7.57 0.85
C SER A 58 13.62 8.12 2.28
N TYR A 59 12.55 8.85 2.59
CA TYR A 59 12.27 9.41 3.91
C TYR A 59 11.35 8.55 4.76
N THR A 60 10.78 7.48 4.19
CA THR A 60 9.77 6.67 4.85
C THR A 60 10.23 5.25 5.09
N VAL A 61 10.66 4.55 4.04
CA VAL A 61 10.92 3.11 4.12
C VAL A 61 12.22 2.79 4.88
N PRO A 62 13.37 3.44 4.60
CA PRO A 62 14.59 3.19 5.36
C PRO A 62 14.47 3.52 6.87
N PRO A 63 13.90 4.66 7.30
CA PRO A 63 13.74 4.99 8.72
C PRO A 63 12.82 4.04 9.47
N VAL A 64 11.72 3.61 8.85
CA VAL A 64 10.82 2.61 9.42
C VAL A 64 11.55 1.28 9.58
N ASN A 65 12.30 0.83 8.57
CA ASN A 65 13.04 -0.43 8.65
C ASN A 65 14.16 -0.40 9.71
N ILE A 66 14.87 0.72 9.87
CA ILE A 66 15.88 0.90 10.93
C ILE A 66 15.22 0.88 12.32
N THR A 67 14.08 1.57 12.47
CA THR A 67 13.35 1.59 13.75
C THR A 67 12.88 0.20 14.13
N LEU A 68 12.29 -0.55 13.19
CA LEU A 68 11.87 -1.95 13.42
C LEU A 68 13.05 -2.87 13.71
N HIS A 69 14.23 -2.59 13.14
CA HIS A 69 15.45 -3.30 13.49
C HIS A 69 15.88 -3.04 14.95
N HIS A 70 15.86 -1.79 15.42
CA HIS A 70 16.18 -1.45 16.81
C HIS A 70 15.19 -2.05 17.81
N GLU A 71 13.91 -2.10 17.46
CA GLU A 71 12.85 -2.74 18.25
C GLU A 71 12.91 -4.28 18.18
N LYS A 72 13.87 -4.84 17.42
CA LYS A 72 14.08 -6.29 17.22
C LYS A 72 12.87 -7.00 16.62
N THR A 73 12.05 -6.30 15.83
CA THR A 73 10.87 -6.87 15.18
C THR A 73 11.30 -7.79 14.01
N PRO A 74 11.00 -9.10 14.07
CA PRO A 74 11.52 -10.07 13.12
C PRO A 74 10.79 -10.03 11.77
N LEU A 75 11.51 -9.79 10.67
CA LEU A 75 10.93 -9.87 9.33
C LEU A 75 11.03 -11.31 8.80
N THR A 76 9.88 -11.94 8.54
CA THR A 76 9.82 -13.26 7.89
C THR A 76 10.19 -13.16 6.40
N LYS A 77 10.54 -14.30 5.80
CA LYS A 77 10.85 -14.37 4.37
C LYS A 77 9.65 -14.00 3.51
N GLU A 78 8.47 -14.45 3.90
CA GLU A 78 7.19 -14.21 3.23
C GLU A 78 6.85 -12.72 3.25
N SER A 79 6.98 -12.09 4.41
CA SER A 79 6.74 -10.65 4.54
C SER A 79 7.78 -9.81 3.80
N PHE A 80 9.04 -10.23 3.81
CA PHE A 80 10.07 -9.62 2.97
C PHE A 80 9.72 -9.69 1.48
N GLN A 81 9.29 -10.85 0.98
CA GLN A 81 8.92 -11.00 -0.42
C GLN A 81 7.70 -10.13 -0.77
N ALA A 82 6.68 -10.10 0.08
CA ALA A 82 5.50 -9.26 -0.13
C ALA A 82 5.85 -7.76 -0.21
N LEU A 83 6.74 -7.28 0.67
CA LEU A 83 7.26 -5.91 0.62
C LEU A 83 8.06 -5.65 -0.66
N LYS A 84 8.88 -6.62 -1.08
CA LYS A 84 9.69 -6.49 -2.30
C LYS A 84 8.83 -6.37 -3.56
N ASP A 85 7.76 -7.14 -3.64
CA ASP A 85 6.81 -7.11 -4.76
C ASP A 85 6.06 -5.77 -4.80
N ASP A 86 5.63 -5.25 -3.64
CA ASP A 86 5.01 -3.92 -3.51
C ASP A 86 5.95 -2.79 -3.94
N MET A 87 7.21 -2.83 -3.52
CA MET A 87 8.21 -1.84 -3.93
C MET A 87 8.50 -1.90 -5.43
N HIS A 88 8.58 -3.10 -6.03
CA HIS A 88 8.76 -3.25 -7.47
C HIS A 88 7.58 -2.67 -8.25
N HIS A 89 6.36 -2.95 -7.79
CA HIS A 89 5.16 -2.36 -8.38
C HIS A 89 5.18 -0.84 -8.28
N THR A 90 5.48 -0.30 -7.09
CA THR A 90 5.57 1.16 -6.85
C THR A 90 6.55 1.83 -7.82
N LYS A 91 7.73 1.23 -8.05
CA LYS A 91 8.74 1.73 -9.00
C LYS A 91 8.26 1.74 -10.46
N SER A 92 7.25 0.95 -10.81
CA SER A 92 6.69 0.92 -12.16
C SER A 92 5.80 2.13 -12.48
N TRP A 93 5.41 2.92 -11.46
CA TRP A 93 4.57 4.11 -11.62
C TRP A 93 5.17 5.11 -12.62
N LYS A 94 4.34 5.62 -13.53
CA LYS A 94 4.72 6.71 -14.42
C LYS A 94 3.70 7.85 -14.34
N PRO A 95 4.14 9.12 -14.27
CA PRO A 95 3.24 10.27 -14.30
C PRO A 95 2.34 10.30 -15.55
N THR A 96 2.82 9.71 -16.64
CA THR A 96 2.18 9.64 -17.96
C THR A 96 1.13 8.53 -18.10
N PHE A 97 0.85 7.76 -17.05
CA PHE A 97 -0.22 6.76 -17.10
C PHE A 97 -1.56 7.39 -17.46
N SER A 98 -2.26 6.75 -18.40
CA SER A 98 -3.68 6.99 -18.68
C SER A 98 -4.52 6.68 -17.44
N ASP A 99 -5.76 7.18 -17.41
CA ASP A 99 -6.62 6.96 -16.24
C ASP A 99 -6.93 5.47 -16.02
N GLU A 100 -7.02 4.66 -17.07
CA GLU A 100 -7.19 3.20 -16.96
C GLU A 100 -5.96 2.53 -16.32
N GLU A 101 -4.76 2.91 -16.77
CA GLU A 101 -3.50 2.44 -16.17
C GLU A 101 -3.38 2.87 -14.70
N ARG A 102 -3.80 4.09 -14.35
CA ARG A 102 -3.81 4.58 -12.96
C ARG A 102 -4.76 3.77 -12.08
N VAL A 103 -5.97 3.50 -12.57
CA VAL A 103 -6.95 2.68 -11.84
C VAL A 103 -6.39 1.28 -11.60
N GLN A 104 -5.84 0.65 -12.64
CA GLN A 104 -5.27 -0.70 -12.52
C GLN A 104 -4.08 -0.71 -11.55
N PHE A 105 -3.19 0.26 -11.66
CA PHE A 105 -2.05 0.42 -10.78
C PHE A 105 -2.48 0.50 -9.30
N TYR A 106 -3.45 1.34 -8.97
CA TYR A 106 -3.93 1.47 -7.59
C TYR A 106 -4.66 0.22 -7.08
N ARG A 107 -5.35 -0.53 -7.95
CA ARG A 107 -5.93 -1.83 -7.58
C ARG A 107 -4.85 -2.84 -7.23
N GLU A 108 -3.81 -2.95 -8.05
CA GLU A 108 -2.68 -3.85 -7.81
C GLU A 108 -1.92 -3.45 -6.54
N GLN A 109 -1.71 -2.15 -6.31
CA GLN A 109 -1.11 -1.66 -5.07
C GLN A 109 -1.96 -2.04 -3.85
N SER A 110 -3.28 -1.87 -3.92
CA SER A 110 -4.19 -2.30 -2.84
C SER A 110 -4.05 -3.80 -2.55
N GLN A 111 -3.94 -4.64 -3.58
CA GLN A 111 -3.72 -6.08 -3.42
C GLN A 111 -2.38 -6.41 -2.79
N HIS A 112 -1.31 -5.71 -3.17
CA HIS A 112 0.02 -5.88 -2.58
C HIS A 112 0.02 -5.52 -1.09
N GLN A 113 -0.60 -4.40 -0.72
CA GLN A 113 -0.77 -3.98 0.67
C GLN A 113 -1.59 -5.01 1.49
N THR A 114 -2.63 -5.61 0.90
CA THR A 114 -3.37 -6.71 1.53
C THR A 114 -2.49 -7.95 1.76
N LYS A 115 -1.64 -8.33 0.79
CA LYS A 115 -0.71 -9.45 0.94
C LYS A 115 0.32 -9.19 2.04
N ILE A 116 0.88 -7.98 2.10
CA ILE A 116 1.79 -7.59 3.18
C ILE A 116 1.06 -7.68 4.53
N SER A 117 -0.13 -7.08 4.63
CA SER A 117 -0.95 -7.10 5.83
C SER A 117 -1.18 -8.52 6.35
N LYS A 118 -1.59 -9.43 5.46
CA LYS A 118 -1.77 -10.84 5.79
C LYS A 118 -0.48 -11.50 6.27
N SER A 119 0.62 -11.30 5.54
CA SER A 119 1.91 -11.90 5.92
C SER A 119 2.40 -11.44 7.30
N PHE A 120 2.19 -10.16 7.63
CA PHE A 120 2.53 -9.61 8.93
C PHE A 120 1.63 -10.15 10.04
N PHE A 121 0.33 -10.28 9.76
CA PHE A 121 -0.61 -10.89 10.71
C PHE A 121 -0.21 -12.34 11.02
N ASP A 122 0.07 -13.13 9.98
CA ASP A 122 0.48 -14.53 10.11
C ASP A 122 1.83 -14.68 10.85
N ALA A 123 2.68 -13.64 10.80
CA ALA A 123 3.96 -13.58 11.50
C ALA A 123 3.88 -13.01 12.94
N GLY A 124 2.70 -12.57 13.39
CA GLY A 124 2.51 -11.89 14.68
C GLY A 124 2.87 -10.40 14.70
N GLU A 125 3.27 -9.79 13.57
CA GLU A 125 3.51 -8.34 13.45
C GLU A 125 2.19 -7.57 13.23
N HIS A 126 1.29 -7.61 14.21
CA HIS A 126 -0.09 -7.12 14.07
C HIS A 126 -0.22 -5.61 13.82
N GLU A 127 0.68 -4.78 14.35
CA GLU A 127 0.73 -3.34 14.06
C GLU A 127 1.07 -3.09 12.59
N GLY A 128 2.06 -3.83 12.08
CA GLY A 128 2.41 -3.85 10.67
C GLY A 128 1.20 -4.25 9.83
N ALA A 129 0.55 -5.35 10.23
CA ALA A 129 -0.64 -5.85 9.55
C ALA A 129 -1.76 -4.79 9.47
N PHE A 130 -2.02 -4.11 10.58
CA PHE A 130 -3.04 -3.06 10.65
C PHE A 130 -2.72 -1.87 9.74
N MET A 131 -1.48 -1.36 9.77
CA MET A 131 -1.07 -0.24 8.91
C MET A 131 -1.22 -0.59 7.43
N HIS A 132 -0.76 -1.77 7.01
CA HIS A 132 -0.86 -2.20 5.61
C HIS A 132 -2.32 -2.49 5.19
N SER A 133 -3.19 -2.90 6.11
CA SER A 133 -4.64 -2.97 5.85
C SER A 133 -5.23 -1.58 5.60
N GLY A 134 -4.81 -0.57 6.36
CA GLY A 134 -5.18 0.83 6.14
C GLY A 134 -4.73 1.34 4.78
N LEU A 135 -3.48 1.08 4.40
CA LEU A 135 -2.94 1.45 3.08
C LEU A 135 -3.68 0.77 1.95
N SER A 136 -4.02 -0.53 2.10
CA SER A 136 -4.83 -1.25 1.11
C SER A 136 -6.17 -0.55 0.85
N LYS A 137 -6.89 -0.15 1.91
CA LYS A 137 -8.15 0.59 1.81
C LYS A 137 -7.97 1.94 1.11
N PHE A 138 -6.90 2.66 1.44
CA PHE A 138 -6.58 3.94 0.82
C PHE A 138 -6.33 3.81 -0.69
N PHE A 139 -5.57 2.80 -1.13
CA PHE A 139 -5.35 2.57 -2.56
C PHE A 139 -6.61 2.06 -3.28
N SER A 140 -7.45 1.26 -2.64
CA SER A 140 -8.78 0.89 -3.18
C SER A 140 -9.62 2.14 -3.43
N PHE A 141 -9.70 3.03 -2.44
CA PHE A 141 -10.42 4.28 -2.58
C PHE A 141 -9.87 5.16 -3.70
N LYS A 142 -8.54 5.26 -3.85
CA LYS A 142 -7.94 5.96 -5.00
C LYS A 142 -8.37 5.35 -6.33
N ALA A 143 -8.32 4.03 -6.46
CA ALA A 143 -8.76 3.36 -7.69
C ALA A 143 -10.23 3.66 -8.02
N GLU A 144 -11.10 3.62 -7.01
CA GLU A 144 -12.52 3.95 -7.17
C GLU A 144 -12.75 5.41 -7.58
N ALA A 145 -12.05 6.35 -6.95
CA ALA A 145 -12.15 7.77 -7.27
C ALA A 145 -11.70 8.08 -8.71
N TYR A 146 -10.58 7.51 -9.15
CA TYR A 146 -10.11 7.67 -10.53
C TYR A 146 -11.04 7.00 -11.55
N ASP A 147 -11.55 5.79 -11.25
CA ASP A 147 -12.49 5.11 -12.14
C ASP A 147 -13.82 5.87 -12.25
N PHE A 148 -14.30 6.45 -11.15
CA PHE A 148 -15.47 7.32 -11.17
C PHE A 148 -15.24 8.57 -12.01
N GLY A 149 -14.12 9.28 -11.80
CA GLY A 149 -13.77 10.46 -12.61
C GLY A 149 -13.67 10.14 -14.10
N ARG A 150 -13.04 9.02 -14.44
CA ARG A 150 -12.94 8.52 -15.82
C ARG A 150 -14.32 8.27 -16.45
N ARG A 151 -15.22 7.58 -15.74
CA ARG A 151 -16.58 7.30 -16.23
C ARG A 151 -17.39 8.58 -16.43
N MET A 152 -17.27 9.54 -15.52
CA MET A 152 -17.91 10.86 -15.64
C MET A 152 -17.39 11.62 -16.87
N GLY A 153 -16.07 11.63 -17.10
CA GLY A 153 -15.48 12.23 -18.29
C GLY A 153 -15.99 11.59 -19.59
N GLN A 154 -16.01 10.26 -19.65
CA GLN A 154 -16.54 9.52 -20.80
C GLN A 154 -18.03 9.81 -21.06
N GLN A 155 -18.82 10.01 -20.00
CA GLN A 155 -20.22 10.37 -20.14
C GLN A 155 -20.38 11.79 -20.72
N ILE A 156 -19.65 12.77 -20.19
CA ILE A 156 -19.67 14.15 -20.69
C ILE A 156 -19.20 14.19 -22.16
N ASP A 157 -18.14 13.47 -22.51
CA ASP A 157 -17.66 13.41 -23.89
C ASP A 157 -18.70 12.80 -24.84
N ARG A 158 -19.45 11.78 -24.39
CA ARG A 158 -20.54 11.19 -25.17
C ARG A 158 -21.68 12.18 -25.37
N GLU A 159 -22.11 12.86 -24.30
CA GLU A 159 -23.16 13.89 -24.34
C GLU A 159 -22.75 15.07 -25.25
N MET A 160 -21.50 15.52 -25.19
CA MET A 160 -20.98 16.61 -26.02
C MET A 160 -20.69 16.18 -27.47
N SER A 161 -20.42 14.90 -27.73
CA SER A 161 -20.17 14.39 -29.09
C SER A 161 -21.45 14.29 -29.95
N GLY A 162 -22.64 14.45 -29.35
CA GLY A 162 -23.93 14.38 -30.05
C GLY A 162 -24.26 13.01 -30.64
N LYS A 163 -23.49 11.95 -30.34
CA LYS A 163 -23.79 10.58 -30.77
C LYS A 163 -24.83 9.98 -29.84
N GLU A 164 -26.09 9.94 -30.28
CA GLU A 164 -27.12 9.14 -29.61
C GLU A 164 -26.64 7.69 -29.45
N PRO A 165 -26.81 7.08 -28.26
CA PRO A 165 -26.61 5.65 -28.13
C PRO A 165 -27.52 4.92 -29.12
N PRO A 166 -27.07 3.83 -29.76
CA PRO A 166 -27.90 3.13 -30.73
C PRO A 166 -29.21 2.73 -30.05
N ILE A 167 -30.32 3.21 -30.61
CA ILE A 167 -31.67 2.81 -30.20
C ILE A 167 -31.75 1.30 -30.40
N ILE A 168 -31.74 0.54 -29.31
CA ILE A 168 -32.10 -0.87 -29.35
C ILE A 168 -33.59 -0.90 -29.66
N SER A 169 -33.93 -1.07 -30.94
CA SER A 169 -35.28 -1.36 -31.37
C SER A 169 -35.67 -2.73 -30.79
N LEU A 170 -36.55 -2.71 -29.77
CA LEU A 170 -37.31 -3.89 -29.34
C LEU A 170 -38.34 -4.23 -30.43
N SER A 171 -37.88 -4.65 -31.60
CA SER A 171 -38.72 -5.18 -32.68
C SER A 171 -38.28 -6.62 -32.95
N GLY A 172 -38.72 -7.53 -32.09
CA GLY A 172 -38.38 -8.96 -32.21
C GLY A 172 -39.18 -9.88 -31.29
N LEU A 173 -40.31 -9.43 -30.74
CA LEU A 173 -41.26 -10.29 -30.06
C LEU A 173 -42.62 -10.14 -30.75
N SER A 174 -42.85 -10.99 -31.74
CA SER A 174 -44.16 -11.33 -32.30
C SER A 174 -44.17 -12.81 -32.59
#